data_AF-A0A178K2B3-F1
#
_entry.id   AF-A0A178K2B3-F1
#
_cell.length_a   1.000
_cell.length_b   1.000
_cell.length_c   1.000
_cell.angle_alpha   90.00
_cell.angle_beta   90.00
_cell.angle_gamma   90.00
#
_symmetry.space_group_name_H-M   'P 1'
#
loop_
_entity.id
_entity.type
_entity.pdbx_description
1 polymer ?
#
loop_
_entity_poly.entity_id
_entity_poly.type
_entity_poly.pdbx_seq_one_letter_code
_entity_poly.pdbx_strand_id
1 'polypeptide(L)'
;MFNFKVIAASAVLVISSSAFADIRVTDTHNGAWVTVMENGKPAANAEVTVANVPQSRGTYTTDERGRVFVPLTLENSRSIKYKAKTESGKESSRFAFHSSNK
;
A
#
# COMPACT_ATOMS: atom_id res chain seq x y z
N MET A 1 32.64 -11.50 -42.36
CA MET A 1 32.76 -10.98 -40.98
C MET A 1 31.65 -9.95 -40.79
N PHE A 2 30.53 -10.29 -40.15
CA PHE A 2 29.42 -9.36 -39.93
C PHE A 2 29.59 -8.65 -38.59
N ASN A 3 29.84 -7.33 -38.63
CA ASN A 3 29.98 -6.49 -37.45
C ASN A 3 28.60 -6.00 -36.98
N PHE A 4 28.09 -6.58 -35.89
CA PHE A 4 26.89 -6.06 -35.21
C PHE A 4 27.28 -4.96 -34.22
N LYS A 5 26.95 -3.70 -34.58
CA LYS A 5 26.99 -2.57 -33.65
C LYS A 5 25.78 -2.67 -32.71
N VAL A 6 26.01 -2.94 -31.43
CA VAL A 6 24.97 -2.92 -30.40
C VAL A 6 24.79 -1.47 -29.93
N ILE A 7 23.61 -0.90 -30.19
CA ILE A 7 23.21 0.40 -29.63
C ILE A 7 22.41 0.12 -28.36
N ALA A 8 23.01 0.38 -27.20
CA ALA A 8 22.32 0.24 -25.92
C ALA A 8 21.38 1.43 -25.71
N ALA A 9 20.08 1.24 -25.94
CA ALA A 9 19.05 2.22 -25.58
C ALA A 9 18.78 2.13 -24.07
N SER A 10 19.18 3.17 -23.32
CA SER A 10 18.83 3.30 -21.91
C SER A 10 17.40 3.81 -21.78
N ALA A 11 16.46 2.92 -21.48
CA ALA A 11 15.07 3.31 -21.22
C ALA A 11 14.97 3.87 -19.79
N VAL A 12 14.72 5.17 -19.66
CA VAL A 12 14.35 5.80 -18.38
C VAL A 12 12.87 5.48 -18.13
N LEU A 13 12.61 4.59 -17.16
CA LEU A 13 11.26 4.31 -16.70
C LEU A 13 10.77 5.46 -15.82
N VAL A 14 9.97 6.36 -16.40
CA VAL A 14 9.19 7.34 -15.63
C VAL A 14 8.05 6.56 -14.96
N ILE A 15 8.21 6.25 -13.68
CA ILE A 15 7.16 5.61 -12.89
C ILE A 15 6.17 6.71 -12.50
N SER A 16 5.08 6.83 -13.26
CA SER A 16 3.99 7.76 -12.97
C SER A 16 3.33 7.42 -11.63
N SER A 17 3.66 8.13 -10.56
CA SER A 17 2.96 8.04 -9.28
C SER A 17 1.61 8.73 -9.40
N SER A 18 0.54 7.96 -9.56
CA SER A 18 -0.83 8.48 -9.67
C SER A 18 -1.29 9.09 -8.34
N ALA A 19 -1.74 10.35 -8.41
CA ALA A 19 -2.16 11.18 -7.29
C ALA A 19 -3.53 10.81 -6.70
N PHE A 20 -3.70 9.55 -6.28
CA PHE A 20 -4.75 9.18 -5.33
C PHE A 20 -4.23 9.42 -3.91
N ALA A 21 -5.09 9.46 -2.88
CA ALA A 21 -4.58 9.52 -1.50
C ALA A 21 -3.52 8.41 -1.32
N ASP A 22 -2.33 8.81 -0.91
CA ASP A 22 -1.12 8.00 -1.05
C ASP A 22 -1.09 7.02 0.12
N ILE A 23 -1.87 5.94 -0.01
CA ILE A 23 -1.75 4.80 0.90
C ILE A 23 -0.39 4.17 0.62
N ARG A 24 0.45 4.03 1.63
CA ARG A 24 1.67 3.21 1.58
C ARG A 24 1.51 2.05 2.53
N VAL A 25 1.91 0.87 2.09
CA VAL A 25 1.82 -0.34 2.90
C VAL A 25 3.21 -0.96 2.99
N THR A 26 3.64 -1.21 4.23
CA THR A 26 4.87 -1.95 4.52
C THR A 26 4.46 -3.24 5.22
N ASP A 27 4.67 -4.36 4.53
CA ASP A 27 4.36 -5.68 5.03
C ASP A 27 5.26 -6.08 6.20
N THR A 28 4.70 -6.86 7.12
CA THR A 28 5.40 -7.48 8.26
C THR A 28 4.84 -8.89 8.48
N HIS A 29 5.48 -9.67 9.35
CA HIS A 29 5.04 -11.04 9.61
C HIS A 29 3.61 -11.15 10.19
N ASN A 30 3.22 -10.21 11.06
CA ASN A 30 1.96 -10.26 11.80
C ASN A 30 0.93 -9.23 11.32
N GLY A 31 1.15 -8.61 10.18
CA GLY A 31 0.35 -7.46 9.76
C GLY A 31 1.07 -6.55 8.78
N ALA A 32 0.53 -5.35 8.59
CA ALA A 32 1.19 -4.33 7.80
C ALA A 32 1.09 -2.97 8.48
N TRP A 33 2.13 -2.17 8.31
CA TRP A 33 2.07 -0.74 8.57
C TRP A 33 1.46 -0.04 7.38
N VAL A 34 0.36 0.67 7.61
CA VAL A 34 -0.32 1.48 6.62
C VAL A 34 -0.09 2.95 6.94
N THR A 35 0.42 3.71 5.98
CA THR A 35 0.50 5.17 6.03
C THR A 35 -0.53 5.75 5.09
N VAL A 36 -1.31 6.72 5.54
CA VAL A 36 -2.32 7.42 4.75
C VAL A 36 -1.93 8.89 4.67
N MET A 37 -1.85 9.40 3.44
CA MET A 37 -1.56 10.79 3.17
C MET A 37 -2.73 11.43 2.41
N GLU A 38 -3.08 12.65 2.79
CA GLU A 38 -4.04 13.49 2.09
C GLU A 38 -3.35 14.80 1.67
N ASN A 39 -3.34 15.08 0.38
CA ASN A 39 -2.74 16.29 -0.20
C ASN A 39 -1.29 16.53 0.26
N GLY A 40 -0.50 15.46 0.35
CA GLY A 40 0.91 15.50 0.77
C GLY A 40 1.14 15.64 2.28
N LYS A 41 0.08 15.65 3.10
CA LYS A 41 0.17 15.69 4.57
C LYS A 41 -0.32 14.36 5.16
N PRO A 42 0.20 13.95 6.33
CA PRO A 42 -0.33 12.80 7.04
C PRO A 42 -1.81 12.98 7.37
N ALA A 43 -2.62 11.97 7.08
CA ALA A 43 -4.04 11.97 7.40
C ALA A 43 -4.25 11.28 8.74
N ALA A 44 -4.35 12.06 9.82
CA ALA A 44 -4.76 11.56 11.13
C ALA A 44 -6.24 11.15 11.11
N ASN A 45 -6.63 10.26 12.02
CA ASN A 45 -8.01 9.79 12.16
C ASN A 45 -8.63 9.14 10.90
N ALA A 46 -7.81 8.76 9.93
CA ALA A 46 -8.27 8.05 8.75
C ALA A 46 -8.59 6.60 9.11
N GLU A 47 -9.75 6.12 8.64
CA GLU A 47 -10.19 4.74 8.83
C GLU A 47 -9.54 3.84 7.78
N VAL A 48 -8.87 2.78 8.22
CA VAL A 48 -8.22 1.77 7.39
C VAL A 48 -8.88 0.43 7.58
N THR A 49 -9.25 -0.23 6.47
CA THR A 49 -9.88 -1.55 6.45
C THR A 49 -9.24 -2.47 5.42
N VAL A 50 -9.42 -3.78 5.59
CA VAL A 50 -9.00 -4.79 4.63
C VAL A 50 -10.23 -5.36 3.92
N ALA A 51 -10.26 -5.24 2.58
CA ALA A 51 -11.47 -5.55 1.82
C ALA A 51 -11.56 -7.00 1.31
N ASN A 52 -10.43 -7.67 1.09
CA ASN A 52 -10.37 -8.99 0.44
C ASN A 52 -9.87 -10.11 1.36
N VAL A 53 -9.92 -9.90 2.67
CA VAL A 53 -9.57 -10.89 3.68
C VAL A 53 -10.74 -11.03 4.64
N PRO A 54 -11.67 -11.98 4.40
CA PRO A 54 -12.93 -12.07 5.16
C PRO A 54 -12.77 -12.27 6.68
N GLN A 55 -11.63 -12.84 7.09
CA GLN A 55 -11.25 -13.06 8.49
C GLN A 55 -10.75 -11.79 9.19
N SER A 56 -10.30 -10.77 8.44
CA SER A 56 -9.84 -9.49 8.97
C SER A 56 -10.91 -8.42 8.74
N ARG A 57 -11.82 -8.25 9.69
CA ARG A 57 -12.95 -7.30 9.62
C ARG A 57 -12.76 -6.04 10.46
N GLY A 58 -11.55 -5.82 11.00
CA GLY A 58 -11.26 -4.65 11.82
C GLY A 58 -11.22 -3.36 11.01
N THR A 59 -11.67 -2.28 11.64
CA THR A 59 -11.41 -0.90 11.23
C THR A 59 -10.34 -0.34 12.15
N TYR A 60 -9.30 0.25 11.58
CA TYR A 60 -8.16 0.78 12.32
C TYR A 60 -7.97 2.25 11.98
N THR A 61 -7.65 3.05 12.98
CA THR A 61 -7.55 4.51 12.82
C THR A 61 -6.09 4.95 12.83
N THR A 62 -5.71 5.84 11.92
CA THR A 62 -4.35 6.40 11.87
C THR A 62 -4.05 7.36 13.01
N ASP A 63 -2.80 7.32 13.48
CA ASP A 63 -2.23 8.27 14.44
C ASP A 63 -2.04 9.68 13.82
N GLU A 64 -1.55 10.63 14.62
CA GLU A 64 -1.24 12.01 14.16
C GLU A 64 -0.23 12.05 13.00
N ARG A 65 0.55 10.99 12.81
CA ARG A 65 1.52 10.83 11.71
C ARG A 65 0.92 10.09 10.52
N GLY A 66 -0.40 9.87 10.51
CA GLY A 66 -1.12 9.20 9.44
C GLY A 66 -0.80 7.71 9.34
N ARG A 67 -0.34 7.07 10.41
CA ARG A 67 0.09 5.66 10.39
C ARG A 67 -0.78 4.80 11.28
N VAL A 68 -0.99 3.56 10.86
CA VAL A 68 -1.67 2.55 11.65
C VAL A 68 -1.08 1.18 11.38
N PHE A 69 -1.04 0.34 12.40
CA PHE A 69 -0.74 -1.07 12.24
C PHE A 69 -2.03 -1.85 12.04
N VAL A 70 -2.11 -2.59 10.94
CA VAL A 70 -3.23 -3.48 10.63
C VAL A 70 -2.76 -4.91 10.89
N PRO A 71 -3.18 -5.56 11.99
CA PRO A 71 -2.85 -6.94 12.26
C PRO A 71 -3.45 -7.84 11.17
N LEU A 72 -2.64 -8.76 10.68
CA LEU A 72 -3.01 -9.70 9.63
C LEU A 72 -2.25 -11.01 9.85
N THR A 73 -3.00 -12.11 9.91
CA THR A 73 -2.44 -13.46 9.98
C THR A 73 -3.07 -14.25 8.85
N LEU A 74 -2.25 -14.77 7.94
CA LEU A 74 -2.71 -15.52 6.79
C LEU A 74 -1.85 -16.77 6.61
N GLU A 75 -2.51 -17.91 6.37
CA GLU A 75 -1.81 -19.17 6.12
C GLU A 75 -1.06 -19.20 4.79
N ASN A 76 -1.47 -18.37 3.83
CA ASN A 76 -0.91 -18.35 2.49
C ASN A 76 -0.69 -16.92 2.01
N SER A 77 0.49 -16.70 1.40
CA SER A 77 0.87 -15.42 0.80
C SER A 77 -0.14 -15.00 -0.26
N ARG A 78 -0.55 -13.72 -0.25
CA ARG A 78 -1.49 -13.18 -1.23
C ARG A 78 -1.47 -11.66 -1.25
N SER A 79 -2.04 -11.08 -2.31
CA SER A 79 -2.28 -9.63 -2.38
C SER A 79 -3.48 -9.22 -1.54
N ILE A 80 -3.29 -8.19 -0.71
CA ILE A 80 -4.27 -7.65 0.23
C ILE A 80 -4.69 -6.27 -0.23
N LYS A 81 -6.01 -6.01 -0.28
CA LYS A 81 -6.58 -4.72 -0.62
C LYS A 81 -6.87 -3.94 0.65
N TYR A 82 -6.04 -2.93 0.91
CA TYR A 82 -6.27 -1.94 1.94
C TYR A 82 -7.14 -0.82 1.38
N LYS A 83 -8.10 -0.37 2.17
CA LYS A 83 -8.90 0.82 1.91
C LYS A 83 -8.66 1.82 3.02
N ALA A 84 -8.55 3.10 2.67
CA ALA A 84 -8.50 4.18 3.62
C ALA A 84 -9.60 5.20 3.32
N LYS A 85 -10.26 5.71 4.36
CA LYS A 85 -11.20 6.83 4.30
C LYS A 85 -10.71 7.91 5.25
N THR A 86 -10.38 9.08 4.72
CA THR A 86 -9.94 10.21 5.54
C THR A 86 -11.14 10.88 6.23
N GLU A 87 -10.88 11.71 7.23
CA GLU A 87 -11.90 12.47 7.95
C GLU A 87 -12.70 13.41 7.01
N SER A 88 -12.06 13.92 5.95
CA SER A 88 -12.73 14.71 4.89
C SER A 88 -13.64 13.87 3.99
N GLY A 89 -13.67 12.55 4.18
CA GLY A 89 -14.48 11.60 3.42
C GLY A 89 -13.81 11.09 2.13
N LYS A 90 -12.55 11.44 1.89
CA LYS A 90 -11.82 10.95 0.70
C LYS A 90 -11.48 9.48 0.87
N GLU A 91 -11.89 8.67 -0.11
CA GLU A 91 -11.57 7.25 -0.15
C GLU A 91 -10.37 6.96 -1.06
N SER A 92 -9.56 5.98 -0.65
CA SER A 92 -8.46 5.45 -1.44
C SER A 92 -8.28 3.97 -1.18
N SER A 93 -7.61 3.26 -2.10
CA SER A 93 -7.30 1.85 -1.90
C SER A 93 -5.97 1.48 -2.54
N ARG A 94 -5.28 0.51 -1.95
CA ARG A 94 -4.02 -0.02 -2.46
C ARG A 94 -3.92 -1.52 -2.23
N PHE A 95 -3.39 -2.21 -3.24
CA PHE A 95 -2.95 -3.59 -3.08
C PHE A 95 -1.52 -3.64 -2.56
N ALA A 96 -1.27 -4.52 -1.61
CA ALA A 96 0.07 -4.87 -1.16
C ALA A 96 0.17 -6.39 -0.96
N PHE A 97 1.32 -6.96 -1.31
CA PHE A 97 1.56 -8.38 -1.12
C PHE A 97 1.92 -8.65 0.34
N HIS A 98 1.25 -9.62 0.96
CA HIS A 98 1.58 -10.14 2.27
C HIS A 98 2.24 -11.51 2.11
N SER A 99 3.44 -11.69 2.65
CA SER A 99 4.16 -12.96 2.59
C SER A 99 3.90 -13.80 3.84
N SER A 100 3.36 -15.00 3.65
CA SER A 100 3.29 -16.04 4.69
C SER A 100 4.65 -16.69 4.99
N ASN A 101 5.64 -16.50 4.13
CA ASN A 101 6.98 -17.05 4.28
C ASN A 101 7.93 -16.00 4.87
N LYS A 102 8.71 -16.38 5.89
CA LYS A 102 9.74 -15.54 6.50
C LYS A 102 11.04 -16.31 6.61
#